data_AF-A0A345JSH3-F1
#
_entry.id   AF-A0A345JSH3-F1
#
_cell.length_a   1.000
_cell.length_b   1.000
_cell.length_c   1.000
_cell.angle_alpha   90.00
_cell.angle_beta   90.00
_cell.angle_gamma   90.00
#
_symmetry.space_group_name_H-M   'P 1'
#
loop_
_entity.id
_entity.type
_entity.pdbx_description
1 polymer ?
#
loop_
_entity_poly.entity_id
_entity_poly.type
_entity_poly.pdbx_seq_one_letter_code
_entity_poly.pdbx_strand_id
1 'polypeptide(L)'
;MSKQVAQKLVNQKCDLLRAQNEEITVNKVRKLIGEGVSIIDLVEKVSLYKDDKKQALAIAEQETLELKQPVRDELLETVRTTLNQFDVDRDDIAFSLRSNIMQYIQQQISKGTTKLKHKQVELSNKNDSLEISNLSLDRRYKELLEKYNQLKEEAYSLKQSYNTKSIKFLEKETTEKMLLAWEDFKGIKEQLASLTMYSKVAAYDKSGVIVIKFPATDFLTQECRAGVSRYLKAKTVFDYNIQAWVLSGFKDILKTLDFLQRNKFVFSKELETIAYLRRQKS
;
A
#
# COMPACT_ATOMS: atom_id res chain seq x y z
N MET A 1 -18.36 -30.55 32.85
CA MET A 1 -19.64 -31.28 32.68
C MET A 1 -20.71 -30.29 32.26
N SER A 2 -21.27 -30.45 31.07
CA SER A 2 -22.31 -29.56 30.54
C SER A 2 -23.61 -29.76 31.30
N LYS A 3 -24.23 -28.67 31.76
CA LYS A 3 -25.48 -28.73 32.53
C LYS A 3 -26.66 -28.94 31.57
N GLN A 4 -27.49 -29.96 31.83
CA GLN A 4 -28.80 -30.13 31.19
C GLN A 4 -29.81 -29.14 31.78
N VAL A 5 -30.77 -28.67 30.99
CA VAL A 5 -31.44 -27.39 31.27
C VAL A 5 -32.94 -27.37 31.55
N ALA A 6 -33.69 -28.44 31.78
CA ALA A 6 -35.16 -28.34 32.07
C ALA A 6 -35.99 -27.54 31.02
N GLN A 7 -36.94 -28.23 30.39
CA GLN A 7 -37.82 -27.67 29.35
C GLN A 7 -38.55 -26.40 29.81
N LYS A 8 -38.93 -26.33 31.09
CA LYS A 8 -39.63 -25.17 31.67
C LYS A 8 -38.84 -23.87 31.56
N LEU A 9 -37.52 -23.90 31.79
CA LEU A 9 -36.67 -22.72 31.72
C LEU A 9 -36.48 -22.27 30.27
N VAL A 10 -36.33 -23.22 29.34
CA VAL A 10 -36.23 -22.95 27.90
C VAL A 10 -37.51 -22.28 27.40
N ASN A 11 -38.69 -22.82 27.75
CA ASN A 11 -39.98 -22.27 27.37
C ASN A 11 -40.14 -20.81 27.84
N GLN A 12 -39.78 -20.51 29.09
CA GLN A 12 -39.83 -19.14 29.62
C GLN A 12 -38.95 -18.17 28.84
N LYS A 13 -37.74 -18.58 28.43
CA LYS A 13 -36.84 -17.72 27.64
C LYS A 13 -37.32 -17.54 26.20
N CYS A 14 -37.91 -18.57 25.61
CA CYS A 14 -38.55 -18.48 24.31
C CYS A 14 -39.79 -17.57 24.32
N ASP A 15 -40.62 -17.64 25.38
CA ASP A 15 -41.76 -16.74 25.58
C ASP A 15 -41.31 -15.26 25.72
N LEU A 16 -40.21 -15.00 26.43
CA LEU A 16 -39.63 -13.65 26.54
C LEU A 16 -39.16 -13.09 25.19
N LEU A 17 -38.44 -13.91 24.41
CA LEU A 17 -38.00 -13.51 23.06
C LEU A 17 -39.20 -13.24 22.14
N ARG A 18 -40.25 -14.06 22.24
CA ARG A 18 -41.49 -13.88 21.47
C ARG A 18 -42.25 -12.61 21.89
N ALA A 19 -42.33 -12.30 23.18
CA ALA A 19 -42.97 -11.09 23.69
C ALA A 19 -42.23 -9.80 23.26
N GLN A 20 -40.93 -9.91 22.98
CA GLN A 20 -40.09 -8.84 22.45
C GLN A 20 -40.08 -8.75 20.91
N ASN A 21 -40.91 -9.56 20.21
CA ASN A 21 -40.90 -9.71 18.76
C ASN A 21 -39.53 -10.08 18.17
N GLU A 22 -38.69 -10.76 18.96
CA GLU A 22 -37.40 -11.24 18.49
C GLU A 22 -37.47 -12.69 17.96
N GLU A 23 -36.70 -12.97 16.92
CA GLU A 23 -36.55 -14.33 16.42
C GLU A 23 -35.89 -15.23 17.48
N ILE A 24 -36.57 -16.34 17.81
CA ILE A 24 -36.09 -17.33 18.76
C ILE A 24 -34.94 -18.10 18.09
N THR A 25 -33.72 -17.99 18.61
CA THR A 25 -32.57 -18.80 18.13
C THR A 25 -31.89 -19.46 19.31
N VAL A 26 -31.32 -20.65 19.08
CA VAL A 26 -30.59 -21.44 20.11
C VAL A 26 -29.50 -20.59 20.76
N ASN A 27 -28.79 -19.76 19.98
CA ASN A 27 -27.75 -18.88 20.50
C ASN A 27 -28.29 -17.78 21.42
N LYS A 28 -29.45 -17.20 21.10
CA LYS A 28 -30.10 -16.20 21.98
C LYS A 28 -30.62 -16.84 23.26
N VAL A 29 -31.27 -17.99 23.16
CA VAL A 29 -31.75 -18.73 24.34
C VAL A 29 -30.57 -19.17 25.22
N ARG A 30 -29.47 -19.64 24.62
CA ARG A 30 -28.23 -19.98 25.34
C ARG A 30 -27.64 -18.77 26.05
N LYS A 31 -27.63 -17.59 25.42
CA LYS A 31 -27.16 -16.35 26.05
C LYS A 31 -28.03 -15.92 27.24
N LEU A 32 -29.34 -16.20 27.19
CA LEU A 32 -30.28 -15.88 28.28
C LEU A 32 -30.24 -16.85 29.47
N ILE A 33 -29.71 -18.07 29.28
CA ILE A 33 -29.59 -19.09 30.33
C ILE A 33 -28.17 -19.15 30.90
N GLY A 34 -27.16 -19.00 30.04
CA GLY A 34 -25.73 -18.98 30.38
C GLY A 34 -24.90 -19.92 29.50
N GLU A 35 -23.62 -19.60 29.30
CA GLU A 35 -22.73 -20.30 28.33
C GLU A 35 -22.38 -21.75 28.72
N GLY A 36 -22.60 -22.14 29.99
CA GLY A 36 -22.29 -23.46 30.54
C GLY A 36 -23.29 -24.58 30.21
N VAL A 37 -24.25 -24.31 29.34
CA VAL A 37 -25.33 -25.24 28.94
C VAL A 37 -24.95 -25.99 27.66
N SER A 38 -25.31 -27.29 27.59
CA SER A 38 -25.12 -28.10 26.38
C SER A 38 -25.91 -27.54 25.21
N ILE A 39 -25.24 -27.26 24.09
CA ILE A 39 -25.89 -26.78 22.86
C ILE A 39 -26.87 -27.82 22.33
N ILE A 40 -26.52 -29.11 22.41
CA ILE A 40 -27.34 -30.21 21.88
C ILE A 40 -28.67 -30.30 22.61
N ASP A 41 -28.64 -30.26 23.95
CA ASP A 41 -29.84 -30.24 24.80
C ASP A 41 -30.72 -29.00 24.52
N LEU A 42 -30.08 -27.86 24.24
CA LEU A 42 -30.81 -26.61 23.96
C LEU A 42 -31.43 -26.59 22.57
N VAL A 43 -30.79 -27.21 21.57
CA VAL A 43 -31.33 -27.35 20.21
C VAL A 43 -32.62 -28.17 20.23
N GLU A 44 -32.60 -29.35 20.85
CA GLU A 44 -33.78 -30.22 20.93
C GLU A 44 -34.97 -29.51 21.59
N LYS A 45 -34.72 -28.84 22.72
CA LYS A 45 -35.76 -28.18 23.51
C LYS A 45 -36.30 -26.89 22.87
N VAL A 46 -35.46 -26.13 22.17
CA VAL A 46 -35.86 -24.93 21.43
C VAL A 46 -36.60 -25.28 20.15
N SER A 47 -36.17 -26.34 19.43
CA SER A 47 -36.88 -26.84 18.26
C SER A 47 -38.26 -27.36 18.65
N LEU A 48 -38.37 -28.13 19.73
CA LEU A 48 -39.66 -28.60 20.25
C LEU A 48 -40.62 -27.42 20.55
N TYR A 49 -40.13 -26.34 21.17
CA TYR A 49 -40.95 -25.15 21.44
C TYR A 49 -41.37 -24.41 20.16
N LYS A 50 -40.52 -24.38 19.12
CA LYS A 50 -40.83 -23.76 17.82
C LYS A 50 -41.87 -24.56 17.03
N ASP A 51 -41.72 -25.88 17.02
CA ASP A 51 -42.52 -26.79 16.20
C ASP A 51 -43.88 -27.08 16.83
N ASP A 52 -43.94 -27.33 18.15
CA ASP A 52 -45.19 -27.53 18.89
C ASP A 52 -45.12 -26.97 20.33
N LYS A 53 -45.61 -25.73 20.48
CA LYS A 53 -45.69 -25.04 21.77
C LYS A 53 -46.51 -25.80 22.81
N LYS A 54 -47.55 -26.55 22.42
CA LYS A 54 -48.42 -27.25 23.37
C LYS A 54 -47.73 -28.48 23.96
N GLN A 55 -47.02 -29.25 23.14
CA GLN A 55 -46.20 -30.37 23.61
C GLN A 55 -45.05 -29.92 24.50
N ALA A 56 -44.38 -28.81 24.14
CA ALA A 56 -43.30 -28.26 24.95
C ALA A 56 -43.76 -27.83 26.36
N LEU A 57 -44.99 -27.34 26.50
CA LEU A 57 -45.59 -27.00 27.80
C LEU A 57 -45.98 -28.25 28.61
N ALA A 58 -46.53 -29.29 27.96
CA ALA A 58 -46.87 -30.55 28.63
C ALA A 58 -45.62 -31.26 29.19
N ILE A 59 -44.51 -31.30 28.44
CA ILE A 59 -43.24 -31.88 28.91
C ILE A 59 -42.65 -31.08 30.09
N ALA A 60 -42.80 -29.74 30.06
CA ALA A 60 -42.36 -28.88 31.15
C ALA A 60 -43.16 -29.06 32.46
N GLU A 61 -44.43 -29.50 32.36
CA GLU A 61 -45.26 -29.86 33.52
C GLU A 61 -44.97 -31.29 34.02
N GLN A 62 -44.47 -32.16 33.16
CA GLN A 62 -44.10 -33.54 33.52
C GLN A 62 -42.73 -33.64 34.23
N GLU A 63 -41.80 -32.70 33.98
CA GLU A 63 -40.46 -32.64 34.60
C GLU A 63 -40.46 -32.36 36.12
N THR A 64 -41.60 -32.06 36.76
CA THR A 64 -41.64 -31.67 38.19
C THR A 64 -41.50 -32.79 39.23
N LEU A 65 -41.24 -34.05 38.85
CA LEU A 65 -41.34 -35.19 39.79
C LEU A 65 -40.08 -36.06 39.97
N GLU A 66 -38.88 -35.52 39.82
CA GLU A 66 -37.68 -36.17 40.39
C GLU A 66 -37.21 -35.45 41.66
N LEU A 67 -37.80 -35.84 42.78
CA LEU A 67 -37.25 -35.61 44.12
C LEU A 67 -35.84 -36.20 44.16
N LYS A 68 -34.84 -35.30 44.22
CA LYS A 68 -33.42 -35.61 44.40
C LYS A 68 -33.22 -36.69 45.47
N GLN A 69 -32.69 -37.84 45.08
CA GLN A 69 -32.08 -38.75 46.05
C GLN A 69 -31.00 -37.99 46.84
N PRO A 70 -30.88 -38.20 48.16
CA PRO A 70 -29.84 -37.55 48.94
C PRO A 70 -28.49 -38.13 48.52
N VAL A 71 -27.66 -37.27 47.94
CA VAL A 71 -26.26 -37.55 47.63
C VAL A 71 -25.57 -37.96 48.94
N ARG A 72 -25.13 -39.23 49.03
CA ARG A 72 -24.25 -39.68 50.11
C ARG A 72 -22.91 -38.98 49.95
N ASP A 73 -22.71 -37.94 50.74
CA ASP A 73 -21.51 -37.11 50.76
C ASP A 73 -20.50 -37.74 51.74
N GLU A 74 -19.24 -37.96 51.33
CA GLU A 74 -18.21 -38.57 52.20
C GLU A 74 -18.04 -37.79 53.52
N LEU A 75 -18.26 -36.48 53.47
CA LEU A 75 -18.23 -35.59 54.64
C LEU A 75 -19.36 -35.91 55.63
N LEU A 76 -20.53 -36.31 55.14
CA LEU A 76 -21.67 -36.70 55.97
C LEU A 76 -21.41 -38.06 56.65
N GLU A 77 -20.85 -39.02 55.92
CA GLU A 77 -20.42 -40.33 56.46
C GLU A 77 -19.36 -40.17 57.55
N THR A 78 -18.40 -39.26 57.35
CA THR A 78 -17.33 -38.97 58.32
C THR A 78 -17.88 -38.30 59.58
N VAL A 79 -18.83 -37.37 59.44
CA VAL A 79 -19.50 -36.70 60.57
C VAL A 79 -20.38 -37.68 61.35
N ARG A 80 -21.09 -38.58 60.66
CA ARG A 80 -21.88 -39.65 61.29
C ARG A 80 -21.01 -40.63 62.08
N THR A 81 -19.93 -41.11 61.48
CA THR A 81 -19.01 -42.04 62.16
C THR A 81 -18.34 -41.41 63.38
N THR A 82 -17.98 -40.13 63.32
CA THR A 82 -17.45 -39.43 64.52
C THR A 82 -18.52 -39.17 65.58
N LEU A 83 -19.75 -38.76 65.22
CA LEU A 83 -20.83 -38.58 66.20
C LEU A 83 -21.22 -39.91 66.89
N ASN A 84 -21.21 -41.01 66.14
CA ASN A 84 -21.48 -42.34 66.67
C ASN A 84 -20.38 -42.83 67.64
N GLN A 85 -19.12 -42.40 67.47
CA GLN A 85 -18.03 -42.69 68.42
C GLN A 85 -18.23 -42.01 69.79
N PHE A 86 -19.06 -40.98 69.86
CA PHE A 86 -19.42 -40.27 71.10
C PHE A 86 -20.86 -40.57 71.57
N ASP A 87 -21.47 -41.66 71.08
CA ASP A 87 -22.80 -42.14 71.47
C ASP A 87 -23.96 -41.17 71.12
N VAL A 88 -23.78 -40.34 70.08
CA VAL A 88 -24.79 -39.39 69.59
C VAL A 88 -25.44 -39.92 68.32
N ASP A 89 -26.50 -40.72 68.47
CA ASP A 89 -27.27 -41.29 67.35
C ASP A 89 -28.42 -40.35 66.92
N ARG A 90 -28.06 -39.19 66.37
CA ARG A 90 -29.01 -38.23 65.80
C ARG A 90 -28.57 -37.73 64.43
N ASP A 91 -29.18 -38.31 63.41
CA ASP A 91 -28.94 -37.98 62.00
C ASP A 91 -29.16 -36.49 61.68
N ASP A 92 -30.16 -35.85 62.30
CA ASP A 92 -30.46 -34.42 62.10
C ASP A 92 -29.27 -33.51 62.49
N ILE A 93 -28.54 -33.90 63.54
CA ILE A 93 -27.35 -33.18 64.00
C ILE A 93 -26.21 -33.37 62.99
N ALA A 94 -26.03 -34.59 62.47
CA ALA A 94 -25.02 -34.87 61.45
C ALA A 94 -25.25 -34.07 60.16
N PHE A 95 -26.51 -33.97 59.70
CA PHE A 95 -26.87 -33.15 58.54
C PHE A 95 -26.64 -31.65 58.79
N SER A 96 -27.03 -31.14 59.96
CA SER A 96 -26.81 -29.73 60.34
C SER A 96 -25.32 -29.39 60.42
N LEU A 97 -24.51 -30.26 61.03
CA LEU A 97 -23.07 -30.07 61.14
C LEU A 97 -22.40 -30.10 59.76
N ARG A 98 -22.75 -31.06 58.91
CA ARG A 98 -22.26 -31.13 57.51
C ARG A 98 -22.63 -29.86 56.73
N SER A 99 -23.85 -29.37 56.88
CA SER A 99 -24.29 -28.12 56.24
C SER A 99 -23.46 -26.91 56.72
N ASN A 100 -23.27 -26.77 58.03
CA ASN A 100 -22.50 -25.68 58.62
C ASN A 100 -21.02 -25.72 58.21
N ILE A 101 -20.40 -26.91 58.22
CA ILE A 101 -19.01 -27.11 57.78
C ILE A 101 -18.87 -26.77 56.29
N MET A 102 -19.78 -27.28 55.45
CA MET A 102 -19.74 -27.00 54.02
C MET A 102 -19.92 -25.50 53.73
N GLN A 103 -20.83 -24.84 54.45
CA GLN A 103 -21.06 -23.41 54.32
C GLN A 103 -19.83 -22.59 54.75
N TYR A 104 -19.17 -22.98 55.84
CA TYR A 104 -17.92 -22.35 56.28
C TYR A 104 -16.79 -22.56 55.27
N ILE A 105 -16.60 -23.77 54.76
CA ILE A 105 -15.60 -24.08 53.73
C ILE A 105 -15.87 -23.25 52.46
N GLN A 106 -17.11 -23.19 51.99
CA GLN A 106 -17.48 -22.37 50.83
C GLN A 106 -17.25 -20.89 51.09
N GLN A 107 -17.49 -20.40 52.32
CA GLN A 107 -17.23 -19.02 52.69
C GLN A 107 -15.74 -18.70 52.70
N GLN A 108 -14.88 -19.61 53.17
CA GLN A 108 -13.43 -19.43 53.14
C GLN A 108 -12.87 -19.52 51.72
N ILE A 109 -13.34 -20.49 50.92
CA ILE A 109 -12.94 -20.63 49.51
C ILE A 109 -13.35 -19.39 48.71
N SER A 110 -14.56 -18.87 48.89
CA SER A 110 -15.03 -17.66 48.21
C SER A 110 -14.22 -16.42 48.61
N LYS A 111 -13.91 -16.25 49.90
CA LYS A 111 -13.02 -15.17 50.38
C LYS A 111 -11.60 -15.26 49.78
N GLY A 112 -11.03 -16.45 49.65
CA GLY A 112 -9.72 -16.66 49.03
C GLY A 112 -9.73 -16.46 47.51
N THR A 113 -10.72 -17.01 46.83
CA THR A 113 -10.80 -17.00 45.35
C THR A 113 -11.21 -15.65 44.76
N THR A 114 -11.97 -14.82 45.49
CA THR A 114 -12.34 -13.47 45.01
C THR A 114 -11.12 -12.58 44.77
N LYS A 115 -10.15 -12.56 45.68
CA LYS A 115 -8.90 -11.80 45.51
C LYS A 115 -8.08 -12.28 44.31
N LEU A 116 -8.01 -13.59 44.11
CA LEU A 116 -7.30 -14.19 42.98
C LEU A 116 -7.98 -13.88 41.65
N LYS A 117 -9.31 -14.00 41.58
CA LYS A 117 -10.09 -13.62 40.40
C LYS A 117 -9.91 -12.15 40.04
N HIS A 118 -9.89 -11.26 41.04
CA HIS A 118 -9.68 -9.84 40.77
C HIS A 118 -8.30 -9.57 40.18
N LYS A 119 -7.24 -10.13 40.77
CA LYS A 119 -5.88 -10.06 40.21
C LYS A 119 -5.77 -10.66 38.80
N GLN A 120 -6.48 -11.76 38.54
CA GLN A 120 -6.51 -12.37 37.22
C GLN A 120 -7.10 -11.42 36.17
N VAL A 121 -8.21 -10.75 36.49
CA VAL A 121 -8.83 -9.76 35.60
C VAL A 121 -7.92 -8.55 35.39
N GLU A 122 -7.29 -8.03 36.45
CA GLU A 122 -6.33 -6.93 36.32
C GLU A 122 -5.14 -7.28 35.42
N LEU A 123 -4.58 -8.48 35.58
CA LEU A 123 -3.46 -8.95 34.76
C LEU A 123 -3.89 -9.18 33.31
N SER A 124 -5.09 -9.73 33.08
CA SER A 124 -5.66 -9.89 31.74
C SER A 124 -5.80 -8.53 31.04
N ASN A 125 -6.41 -7.55 31.71
CA ASN A 125 -6.60 -6.21 31.14
C ASN A 125 -5.26 -5.50 30.84
N LYS A 126 -4.25 -5.69 31.70
CA LYS A 126 -2.89 -5.19 31.45
C LYS A 126 -2.25 -5.86 30.25
N ASN A 127 -2.44 -7.17 30.10
CA ASN A 127 -1.93 -7.91 28.96
C ASN A 127 -2.58 -7.43 27.65
N ASP A 128 -3.91 -7.27 27.64
CA ASP A 128 -4.63 -6.75 26.47
C ASP A 128 -4.16 -5.33 26.11
N SER A 129 -3.93 -4.49 27.12
CA SER A 129 -3.41 -3.14 26.91
C SER A 129 -1.99 -3.14 26.32
N LEU A 130 -1.13 -4.06 26.76
CA LEU A 130 0.21 -4.24 26.22
C LEU A 130 0.17 -4.76 24.77
N GLU A 131 -0.72 -5.69 24.47
CA GLU A 131 -0.91 -6.21 23.12
C GLU A 131 -1.36 -5.10 22.16
N ILE A 132 -2.33 -4.28 22.55
CA ILE A 132 -2.76 -3.11 21.79
C ILE A 132 -1.60 -2.13 21.56
N SER A 133 -0.81 -1.85 22.61
CA SER A 133 0.36 -0.97 22.49
C SER A 133 1.41 -1.54 21.53
N ASN A 134 1.64 -2.85 21.57
CA ASN A 134 2.61 -3.51 20.70
C ASN A 134 2.15 -3.48 19.24
N LEU A 135 0.86 -3.76 18.99
CA LEU A 135 0.26 -3.66 17.65
C LEU A 135 0.33 -2.22 17.10
N SER A 136 0.11 -1.22 17.95
CA SER A 136 0.24 0.19 17.57
C SER A 136 1.69 0.57 17.22
N LEU A 137 2.66 0.09 17.99
CA LEU A 137 4.08 0.30 17.73
C LEU A 137 4.53 -0.36 16.42
N ASP A 138 4.15 -1.61 16.18
CA ASP A 138 4.48 -2.33 14.95
C ASP A 138 3.92 -1.62 13.71
N ARG A 139 2.69 -1.10 13.81
CA ARG A 139 2.10 -0.26 12.76
C ARG A 139 2.92 1.00 12.50
N ARG A 140 3.26 1.76 13.54
CA ARG A 140 4.09 2.98 13.39
C ARG A 140 5.46 2.69 12.81
N TYR A 141 6.06 1.56 13.20
CA TYR A 141 7.34 1.12 12.67
C TYR A 141 7.26 0.84 11.16
N LYS A 142 6.21 0.13 10.71
CA LYS A 142 5.97 -0.12 9.28
C LYS A 142 5.76 1.18 8.50
N GLU A 143 4.95 2.10 9.01
CA GLU A 143 4.73 3.42 8.39
C GLU A 143 6.03 4.23 8.29
N LEU A 144 6.91 4.16 9.30
CA LEU A 144 8.21 4.84 9.28
C LEU A 144 9.15 4.20 8.23
N LEU A 145 9.18 2.88 8.15
CA LEU A 145 10.00 2.15 7.17
C LEU A 145 9.58 2.48 5.74
N GLU A 146 8.28 2.57 5.49
CA GLU A 146 7.73 2.95 4.18
C GLU A 146 8.15 4.38 3.79
N LYS A 147 8.00 5.34 4.71
CA LYS A 147 8.46 6.73 4.49
C LYS A 147 9.95 6.83 4.24
N TYR A 148 10.76 6.04 4.95
CA TYR A 148 12.20 6.01 4.74
C TYR A 148 12.54 5.51 3.32
N ASN A 149 11.87 4.45 2.86
CA ASN A 149 12.08 3.93 1.52
C ASN A 149 11.65 4.93 0.43
N GLN A 150 10.51 5.61 0.61
CA GLN A 150 10.06 6.68 -0.29
C GLN A 150 11.09 7.82 -0.37
N LEU A 151 11.56 8.32 0.76
CA LEU A 151 12.59 9.37 0.81
C LEU A 151 13.89 8.94 0.13
N LYS A 152 14.28 7.67 0.29
CA LYS A 152 15.46 7.10 -0.36
C LYS A 152 15.30 7.13 -1.89
N GLU A 153 14.16 6.69 -2.42
CA GLU A 153 13.86 6.73 -3.86
C GLU A 153 13.81 8.16 -4.40
N GLU A 154 13.16 9.08 -3.68
CA GLU A 154 13.13 10.50 -4.02
C GLU A 154 14.55 11.08 -4.09
N ALA A 155 15.41 10.78 -3.12
CA ALA A 155 16.80 11.23 -3.11
C ALA A 155 17.59 10.70 -4.32
N TYR A 156 17.39 9.44 -4.70
CA TYR A 156 18.00 8.88 -5.92
C TYR A 156 17.53 9.62 -7.18
N SER A 157 16.21 9.82 -7.32
CA SER A 157 15.64 10.51 -8.47
C SER A 157 16.13 11.95 -8.57
N LEU A 158 16.25 12.65 -7.44
CA LEU A 158 16.73 14.02 -7.37
C LEU A 158 18.21 14.11 -7.76
N LYS A 159 19.04 13.18 -7.27
CA LYS A 159 20.46 13.11 -7.64
C LYS A 159 20.64 12.85 -9.15
N GLN A 160 19.84 11.96 -9.72
CA GLN A 160 19.85 11.70 -11.16
C GLN A 160 19.43 12.94 -11.96
N SER A 161 18.33 13.59 -11.57
CA SER A 161 17.82 14.81 -12.20
C SER A 161 18.84 15.95 -12.14
N TYR A 162 19.49 16.16 -10.99
CA TYR A 162 20.54 17.14 -10.82
C TYR A 162 21.72 16.87 -11.76
N ASN A 163 22.22 15.64 -11.79
CA ASN A 163 23.34 15.27 -12.67
C ASN A 163 23.00 15.51 -14.15
N THR A 164 21.81 15.10 -14.59
CA THR A 164 21.37 15.33 -15.97
C THR A 164 21.26 16.83 -16.29
N LYS A 165 20.71 17.64 -15.38
CA LYS A 165 20.64 19.10 -15.56
C LYS A 165 22.03 19.73 -15.60
N SER A 166 22.93 19.30 -14.72
CA SER A 166 24.30 19.80 -14.66
C SER A 166 25.06 19.51 -15.94
N ILE A 167 24.95 18.30 -16.48
CA ILE A 167 25.57 17.92 -17.76
C ILE A 167 25.04 18.80 -18.89
N LYS A 168 23.71 18.94 -19.01
CA LYS A 168 23.09 19.80 -20.03
C LYS A 168 23.53 21.26 -19.91
N PHE A 169 23.69 21.76 -18.69
CA PHE A 169 24.17 23.12 -18.46
C PHE A 169 25.62 23.27 -18.90
N LEU A 170 26.48 22.29 -18.59
CA LEU A 170 27.88 22.27 -19.02
C LEU A 170 28.00 22.19 -20.56
N GLU A 171 27.21 21.33 -21.20
CA GLU A 171 27.10 21.25 -22.67
C GLU A 171 26.65 22.58 -23.28
N LYS A 172 25.67 23.25 -22.66
CA LYS A 172 25.23 24.58 -23.08
C LYS A 172 26.33 25.63 -22.91
N GLU A 173 27.03 25.65 -21.78
CA GLU A 173 28.09 26.64 -21.50
C GLU A 173 29.31 26.43 -22.42
N THR A 174 29.70 25.17 -22.66
CA THR A 174 30.77 24.81 -23.60
C THR A 174 30.41 25.18 -25.03
N THR A 175 29.18 24.89 -25.47
CA THR A 175 28.72 25.29 -26.80
C THR A 175 28.66 26.81 -26.93
N GLU A 176 28.18 27.54 -25.92
CA GLU A 176 28.15 29.02 -25.91
C GLU A 176 29.55 29.65 -25.93
N LYS A 177 30.53 29.08 -25.21
CA LYS A 177 31.94 29.54 -25.25
C LYS A 177 32.63 29.27 -26.59
N MET A 178 32.15 28.32 -27.38
CA MET A 178 32.68 28.02 -28.71
C MET A 178 32.09 28.91 -29.82
N LEU A 179 31.07 29.72 -29.52
CA LEU A 179 30.47 30.64 -30.48
C LEU A 179 31.40 31.83 -30.74
N LEU A 180 31.49 32.24 -32.00
CA LEU A 180 32.25 33.43 -32.38
C LEU A 180 31.41 34.70 -32.16
N ALA A 181 32.06 35.79 -31.75
CA ALA A 181 31.44 37.11 -31.86
C ALA A 181 31.28 37.49 -33.34
N TRP A 182 30.24 38.25 -33.69
CA TRP A 182 29.95 38.64 -35.07
C TRP A 182 31.11 39.36 -35.77
N GLU A 183 31.94 40.06 -34.99
CA GLU A 183 33.12 40.80 -35.44
C GLU A 183 34.24 39.85 -35.89
N ASP A 184 34.38 38.68 -35.25
CA ASP A 184 35.44 37.69 -35.49
C ASP A 184 35.17 36.75 -36.68
N PHE A 185 34.02 36.89 -37.34
CA PHE A 185 33.66 36.03 -38.47
C PHE A 185 34.63 36.27 -39.63
N LYS A 186 35.31 35.20 -40.08
CA LYS A 186 36.27 35.25 -41.17
C LYS A 186 35.58 35.36 -42.53
N GLY A 187 36.34 35.72 -43.56
CA GLY A 187 35.83 35.69 -44.94
C GLY A 187 35.59 34.26 -45.45
N ILE A 188 34.66 34.09 -46.39
CA ILE A 188 34.28 32.76 -46.94
C ILE A 188 35.51 31.96 -47.42
N LYS A 189 36.46 32.61 -48.11
CA LYS A 189 37.66 31.94 -48.62
C LYS A 189 38.53 31.37 -47.49
N GLU A 190 38.65 32.10 -46.39
CA GLU A 190 39.41 31.68 -45.21
C GLU A 190 38.70 30.57 -44.45
N GLN A 191 37.37 30.66 -44.31
CA GLN A 191 36.54 29.60 -43.73
C GLN A 191 36.70 28.29 -44.52
N LEU A 192 36.55 28.34 -45.85
CA LEU A 192 36.70 27.16 -46.72
C LEU A 192 38.14 26.62 -46.72
N ALA A 193 39.16 27.50 -46.67
CA ALA A 193 40.56 27.10 -46.59
C ALA A 193 40.86 26.32 -45.31
N SER A 194 40.28 26.75 -44.18
CA SER A 194 40.45 26.08 -42.88
C SER A 194 39.82 24.67 -42.82
N LEU A 195 38.86 24.38 -43.70
CA LEU A 195 38.15 23.10 -43.78
C LEU A 195 38.57 22.25 -44.98
N THR A 196 39.69 22.57 -45.63
CA THR A 196 40.18 21.90 -46.85
C THR A 196 40.40 20.39 -46.71
N MET A 197 40.60 19.89 -45.49
CA MET A 197 40.75 18.45 -45.22
C MET A 197 39.44 17.66 -45.38
N TYR A 198 38.29 18.34 -45.41
CA TYR A 198 36.99 17.70 -45.51
C TYR A 198 36.44 17.77 -46.93
N SER A 199 35.85 16.67 -47.39
CA SER A 199 35.30 16.57 -48.75
C SER A 199 34.00 17.36 -48.91
N LYS A 200 33.19 17.48 -47.86
CA LYS A 200 31.92 18.23 -47.84
C LYS A 200 31.94 19.28 -46.74
N VAL A 201 31.87 20.54 -47.11
CA VAL A 201 31.97 21.68 -46.18
C VAL A 201 30.87 22.69 -46.44
N ALA A 202 30.43 23.35 -45.38
CA ALA A 202 29.48 24.45 -45.43
C ALA A 202 30.00 25.63 -44.60
N ALA A 203 30.00 26.81 -45.22
CA ALA A 203 30.50 28.07 -44.67
C ALA A 203 29.37 29.10 -44.64
N TYR A 204 29.52 30.13 -43.80
CA TYR A 204 28.55 31.22 -43.68
C TYR A 204 29.16 32.54 -44.13
N ASP A 205 28.48 33.23 -45.03
CA ASP A 205 28.82 34.59 -45.40
C ASP A 205 28.06 35.60 -44.53
N LYS A 206 28.73 36.70 -44.15
CA LYS A 206 28.14 37.82 -43.39
C LYS A 206 26.94 38.45 -44.12
N SER A 207 26.84 38.27 -45.43
CA SER A 207 25.70 38.69 -46.26
C SER A 207 24.41 37.87 -46.04
N GLY A 208 24.44 36.83 -45.19
CA GLY A 208 23.25 36.03 -44.90
C GLY A 208 23.09 34.78 -45.77
N VAL A 209 24.17 34.37 -46.44
CA VAL A 209 24.20 33.33 -47.47
C VAL A 209 25.03 32.15 -46.97
N ILE A 210 24.62 30.92 -47.33
CA ILE A 210 25.38 29.70 -46.98
C ILE A 210 26.15 29.26 -48.22
N VAL A 211 27.44 29.00 -48.08
CA VAL A 211 28.29 28.49 -49.16
C VAL A 211 28.62 27.04 -48.87
N ILE A 212 28.33 26.14 -49.80
CA ILE A 212 28.65 24.72 -49.67
C ILE A 212 29.64 24.29 -50.76
N LYS A 213 30.62 23.47 -50.37
CA LYS A 213 31.60 22.88 -51.27
C LYS A 213 31.63 21.37 -51.04
N PHE A 214 31.53 20.61 -52.11
CA PHE A 214 31.45 19.15 -52.09
C PHE A 214 32.01 18.57 -53.40
N PRO A 215 32.32 17.26 -53.47
CA PRO A 215 32.92 16.66 -54.66
C PRO A 215 31.96 16.70 -55.86
N ALA A 216 32.50 16.85 -57.07
CA ALA A 216 31.69 16.90 -58.29
C ALA A 216 30.86 15.62 -58.57
N THR A 217 31.22 14.51 -57.93
CA THR A 217 30.52 13.22 -57.99
C THR A 217 29.32 13.14 -57.05
N ASP A 218 29.09 14.15 -56.21
CA ASP A 218 27.98 14.15 -55.25
C ASP A 218 26.62 14.28 -55.96
N PHE A 219 25.60 13.61 -55.43
CA PHE A 219 24.23 13.65 -55.94
C PHE A 219 23.65 15.08 -55.94
N LEU A 220 24.10 15.94 -55.01
CA LEU A 220 23.66 17.34 -54.95
C LEU A 220 24.12 18.16 -56.15
N THR A 221 25.08 17.69 -56.94
CA THR A 221 25.59 18.42 -58.12
C THR A 221 24.49 18.66 -59.15
N GLN A 222 23.67 17.66 -59.45
CA GLN A 222 22.58 17.78 -60.44
C GLN A 222 21.48 18.72 -59.93
N GLU A 223 21.14 18.60 -58.65
CA GLU A 223 20.15 19.46 -57.98
C GLU A 223 20.60 20.93 -57.93
N CYS A 224 21.87 21.19 -57.62
CA CYS A 224 22.38 22.56 -57.55
C CYS A 224 22.49 23.21 -58.94
N ARG A 225 22.75 22.42 -59.99
CA ARG A 225 22.74 22.90 -61.38
C ARG A 225 21.35 23.32 -61.87
N ALA A 226 20.28 22.75 -61.31
CA ALA A 226 18.91 23.14 -61.63
C ALA A 226 18.54 24.56 -61.13
N GLY A 227 19.41 25.22 -60.35
CA GLY A 227 19.24 26.59 -59.86
C GLY A 227 18.32 26.74 -58.64
N VAL A 228 17.47 25.75 -58.38
CA VAL A 228 16.64 25.66 -57.16
C VAL A 228 16.64 24.22 -56.68
N SER A 229 17.23 23.96 -55.52
CA SER A 229 17.26 22.62 -54.93
C SER A 229 16.05 22.39 -54.03
N ARG A 230 15.31 21.30 -54.28
CA ARG A 230 14.16 20.91 -53.44
C ARG A 230 14.61 20.39 -52.07
N TYR A 231 15.74 19.69 -52.04
CA TYR A 231 16.33 19.16 -50.81
C TYR A 231 16.88 20.26 -49.90
N LEU A 232 17.64 21.19 -50.47
CA LEU A 232 18.22 22.31 -49.72
C LEU A 232 17.20 23.44 -49.47
N LYS A 233 16.03 23.42 -50.14
CA LYS A 233 14.98 24.45 -50.04
C LYS A 233 15.51 25.88 -50.23
N ALA A 234 16.48 26.02 -51.12
CA ALA A 234 17.21 27.24 -51.39
C ALA A 234 17.48 27.38 -52.89
N LYS A 235 17.68 28.61 -53.34
CA LYS A 235 18.24 28.91 -54.66
C LYS A 235 19.73 28.63 -54.63
N THR A 236 20.25 28.00 -55.69
CA THR A 236 21.64 27.54 -55.77
C THR A 236 22.33 28.22 -56.95
N VAL A 237 23.44 28.90 -56.69
CA VAL A 237 24.25 29.56 -57.73
C VAL A 237 25.69 29.10 -57.56
N PHE A 238 26.35 28.70 -58.65
CA PHE A 238 27.78 28.36 -58.59
C PHE A 238 28.61 29.64 -58.66
N ASP A 239 29.46 29.87 -57.66
CA ASP A 239 30.43 30.96 -57.69
C ASP A 239 31.80 30.42 -58.14
N TYR A 240 32.21 30.85 -59.33
CA TYR A 240 33.46 30.44 -59.96
C TYR A 240 34.71 31.00 -59.26
N ASN A 241 34.61 32.10 -58.52
CA ASN A 241 35.75 32.72 -57.83
C ASN A 241 36.17 31.97 -56.57
N ILE A 242 35.22 31.29 -55.92
CA ILE A 242 35.45 30.47 -54.72
C ILE A 242 35.30 28.96 -55.00
N GLN A 243 34.87 28.61 -56.22
CA GLN A 243 34.61 27.24 -56.67
C GLN A 243 33.68 26.49 -55.70
N ALA A 244 32.56 27.13 -55.35
CA ALA A 244 31.59 26.60 -54.40
C ALA A 244 30.16 27.00 -54.78
N TRP A 245 29.20 26.26 -54.24
CA TRP A 245 27.78 26.53 -54.44
C TRP A 245 27.27 27.49 -53.36
N VAL A 246 26.62 28.56 -53.80
CA VAL A 246 26.06 29.61 -52.98
C VAL A 246 24.56 29.37 -52.84
N LEU A 247 24.09 29.24 -51.60
CA LEU A 247 22.69 28.99 -51.24
C LEU A 247 22.06 30.29 -50.72
N SER A 248 20.99 30.73 -51.38
CA SER A 248 20.25 31.95 -51.01
C SER A 248 18.74 31.76 -51.10
N GLY A 249 17.96 32.75 -50.62
CA GLY A 249 16.49 32.71 -50.73
C GLY A 249 15.84 31.55 -49.98
N PHE A 250 16.36 31.21 -48.79
CA PHE A 250 15.88 30.11 -47.97
C PHE A 250 14.41 30.28 -47.60
N LYS A 251 13.58 29.25 -47.83
CA LYS A 251 12.24 29.18 -47.22
C LYS A 251 12.30 28.89 -45.73
N ASP A 252 13.26 28.06 -45.32
CA ASP A 252 13.51 27.65 -43.94
C ASP A 252 14.97 27.21 -43.83
N ILE A 253 15.83 28.09 -43.30
CA ILE A 253 17.27 27.85 -43.22
C ILE A 253 17.59 26.66 -42.29
N LEU A 254 16.78 26.40 -41.26
CA LEU A 254 17.05 25.36 -40.27
C LEU A 254 16.90 23.98 -40.92
N LYS A 255 15.89 23.81 -41.78
CA LYS A 255 15.75 22.57 -42.57
C LYS A 255 16.89 22.35 -43.55
N THR A 256 17.44 23.42 -44.14
CA THR A 256 18.64 23.33 -44.98
C THR A 256 19.85 22.88 -44.16
N LEU A 257 20.05 23.46 -42.99
CA LEU A 257 21.14 23.09 -42.08
C LEU A 257 21.00 21.65 -41.58
N ASP A 258 19.81 21.23 -41.17
CA ASP A 258 19.54 19.85 -40.73
C ASP A 258 19.82 18.85 -41.86
N PHE A 259 19.45 19.19 -43.11
CA PHE A 259 19.76 18.36 -44.26
C PHE A 259 21.28 18.24 -44.50
N LEU A 260 22.01 19.36 -44.45
CA LEU A 260 23.46 19.36 -44.62
C LEU A 260 24.15 18.53 -43.51
N GLN A 261 23.71 18.68 -42.26
CA GLN A 261 24.23 17.92 -41.13
C GLN A 261 23.97 16.40 -41.29
N ARG A 262 22.76 16.00 -41.69
CA ARG A 262 22.42 14.59 -41.99
C ARG A 262 23.26 14.01 -43.13
N ASN A 263 23.65 14.84 -44.10
CA ASN A 263 24.49 14.46 -45.24
C ASN A 263 25.99 14.61 -44.97
N LYS A 264 26.39 14.74 -43.70
CA LYS A 264 27.79 14.79 -43.23
C LYS A 264 28.59 15.97 -43.79
N PHE A 265 27.95 17.12 -44.01
CA PHE A 265 28.68 18.36 -44.26
C PHE A 265 29.30 18.87 -42.95
N VAL A 266 30.57 19.24 -42.99
CA VAL A 266 31.26 19.88 -41.87
C VAL A 266 31.00 21.38 -41.93
N PHE A 267 30.57 21.98 -40.83
CA PHE A 267 30.25 23.40 -40.76
C PHE A 267 31.47 24.21 -40.33
N SER A 268 31.64 25.39 -40.91
CA SER A 268 32.52 26.42 -40.35
C SER A 268 31.99 26.87 -38.99
N LYS A 269 32.88 27.32 -38.10
CA LYS A 269 32.50 27.86 -36.78
C LYS A 269 31.49 29.00 -36.88
N GLU A 270 31.56 29.81 -37.93
CA GLU A 270 30.64 30.90 -38.23
C GLU A 270 29.23 30.38 -38.55
N LEU A 271 29.13 29.35 -39.40
CA LEU A 271 27.87 28.69 -39.71
C LEU A 271 27.27 27.95 -38.49
N GLU A 272 28.10 27.31 -37.67
CA GLU A 272 27.68 26.70 -36.41
C GLU A 272 27.11 27.75 -35.45
N THR A 273 27.77 28.90 -35.37
CA THR A 273 27.33 30.03 -34.54
C THR A 273 25.96 30.55 -34.99
N ILE A 274 25.77 30.74 -36.30
CA ILE A 274 24.49 31.19 -36.85
C ILE A 274 23.39 30.14 -36.70
N ALA A 275 23.71 28.86 -36.90
CA ALA A 275 22.77 27.77 -36.68
C ALA A 275 22.27 27.75 -35.23
N TYR A 276 23.18 27.92 -34.27
CA TYR A 276 22.87 27.99 -32.85
C TYR A 276 21.96 29.20 -32.52
N LEU A 277 22.36 30.41 -32.94
CA LEU A 277 21.59 31.63 -32.69
C LEU A 277 20.18 31.58 -33.31
N ARG A 278 20.03 30.97 -34.49
CA ARG A 278 18.72 30.82 -35.12
C ARG A 278 17.85 29.75 -34.44
N ARG A 279 18.45 28.68 -33.90
CA ARG A 279 17.72 27.68 -33.11
C ARG A 279 17.26 28.21 -31.75
N GLN A 280 17.98 29.16 -31.15
CA GLN A 280 17.53 29.83 -29.91
C GLN A 280 16.39 30.84 -30.13
N LYS A 281 16.30 31.46 -31.32
CA LYS A 281 15.28 32.46 -31.63
C LYS A 281 13.96 31.88 -32.19
N SER A 282 13.94 30.61 -32.56
CA SER A 282 12.76 29.90 -33.08
C SER A 282 11.98 29.25 -31.96
#